data_AF-A0A413WL16-F1
#
_entry.id   AF-A0A413WL16-F1
#
_cell.length_a   1.000
_cell.length_b   1.000
_cell.length_c   1.000
_cell.angle_alpha   90.00
_cell.angle_beta   90.00
_cell.angle_gamma   90.00
#
_symmetry.space_group_name_H-M   'P 1'
#
loop_
_entity.id
_entity.type
_entity.pdbx_description
1 polymer ?
#
loop_
_entity_poly.entity_id
_entity_poly.type
_entity_poly.pdbx_seq_one_letter_code
_entity_poly.pdbx_strand_id
1 'polypeptide(L)'
;MSTGLSPHGKMRIKQIREVQPMTRFIHIADLHYARHTGNAITAERTSFDVQSEKLAQLADVIREESIKAVLIAGDIEVSDPEDFVPYLKTWTALGASVYVVYGDHDLNRIAYDDCWLQMEHVHSFLQPGYIFDEALGAGIYGLSCETNQAGLKEEFAHTPLRDDPYPNIFLSHGSRDQFPASVVTRLGFRYYALGHHHRYESIHRGGANLVYPGHIFSVWDGCGKAWPTGYVIGEVTPTGITHEFRTFKGPETRRISFNPFFRDGSRLLLTQDNLDGPPEQWVEDDETVLRELLHTTLAAYPDDYFVTPSQSKGYPTRRLSMTGRLLLEDDKRFEEFFARSFKAKKTTQ
;
A
#
# COMPACT_ATOMS: atom_id res chain seq x y z
N MET A 1 -36.27 -12.04 -71.09
CA MET A 1 -36.65 -12.82 -69.90
C MET A 1 -35.38 -13.45 -69.32
N SER A 2 -35.24 -13.42 -67.99
CA SER A 2 -34.16 -14.00 -67.15
C SER A 2 -32.78 -13.31 -67.28
N THR A 3 -32.36 -12.35 -66.43
CA THR A 3 -32.02 -12.32 -64.98
C THR A 3 -30.87 -13.25 -64.56
N GLY A 4 -29.73 -12.66 -64.19
CA GLY A 4 -28.62 -13.37 -63.56
C GLY A 4 -27.42 -12.47 -63.24
N LEU A 5 -27.60 -11.46 -62.38
CA LEU A 5 -26.51 -10.79 -61.69
C LEU A 5 -26.04 -11.67 -60.52
N SER A 6 -24.72 -11.86 -60.37
CA SER A 6 -24.11 -12.10 -59.08
C SER A 6 -22.71 -11.46 -59.02
N PRO A 7 -22.49 -10.49 -58.12
CA PRO A 7 -21.18 -9.96 -57.78
C PRO A 7 -20.53 -10.87 -56.72
N HIS A 8 -19.21 -10.90 -56.57
CA HIS A 8 -18.51 -11.10 -55.28
C HIS A 8 -17.00 -10.91 -55.51
N GLY A 9 -16.59 -9.63 -55.57
CA GLY A 9 -15.19 -9.25 -55.38
C GLY A 9 -14.81 -9.49 -53.92
N LYS A 10 -13.90 -10.44 -53.67
CA LYS A 10 -13.31 -10.67 -52.35
C LYS A 10 -12.40 -9.49 -52.01
N MET A 11 -12.90 -8.52 -51.24
CA MET A 11 -12.04 -7.60 -50.49
C MET A 11 -11.32 -8.40 -49.40
N ARG A 12 -10.01 -8.61 -49.58
CA ARG A 12 -9.11 -8.95 -48.48
C ARG A 12 -9.00 -7.70 -47.60
N ILE A 13 -9.75 -7.67 -46.51
CA ILE A 13 -9.48 -6.77 -45.40
C ILE A 13 -8.18 -7.29 -44.76
N LYS A 14 -7.06 -6.61 -45.03
CA LYS A 14 -5.87 -6.72 -44.19
C LYS A 14 -6.25 -6.15 -42.84
N GLN A 15 -6.53 -7.02 -41.88
CA GLN A 15 -6.53 -6.66 -40.46
C GLN A 15 -5.10 -6.25 -40.13
N ILE A 16 -4.82 -4.94 -40.20
CA ILE A 16 -3.68 -4.37 -39.51
C ILE A 16 -4.02 -4.57 -38.03
N ARG A 17 -3.32 -5.49 -37.37
CA ARG A 17 -3.33 -5.54 -35.90
C ARG A 17 -2.69 -4.22 -35.46
N GLU A 18 -3.50 -3.20 -35.21
CA GLU A 18 -3.06 -2.12 -34.33
C GLU A 18 -2.61 -2.80 -33.04
N VAL A 19 -1.32 -2.67 -32.74
CA VAL A 19 -0.79 -3.03 -31.43
C VAL A 19 -1.50 -2.08 -30.48
N GLN A 20 -2.47 -2.58 -29.71
CA GLN A 20 -3.10 -1.74 -28.71
C GLN A 20 -1.99 -1.20 -27.78
N PRO A 21 -2.00 0.11 -27.51
CA PRO A 21 -0.95 0.73 -26.71
C PRO A 21 -0.93 0.10 -25.32
N MET A 22 0.26 -0.17 -24.81
CA MET A 22 0.46 -0.58 -23.42
C MET A 22 0.17 0.65 -22.56
N THR A 23 -0.76 0.51 -21.62
CA THR A 23 -1.18 1.57 -20.71
C THR A 23 -0.82 1.17 -19.28
N ARG A 24 -0.68 2.17 -18.40
CA ARG A 24 -0.17 1.95 -17.06
C ARG A 24 -1.07 2.54 -16.00
N PHE A 25 -1.08 1.92 -14.84
CA PHE A 25 -1.77 2.40 -13.65
C PHE A 25 -0.85 2.36 -12.43
N ILE A 26 -1.16 3.20 -11.46
CA ILE A 26 -0.61 3.11 -10.09
C ILE A 26 -1.62 2.36 -9.23
N HIS A 27 -1.13 1.51 -8.33
CA HIS A 27 -1.92 0.86 -7.29
C HIS A 27 -1.30 1.13 -5.91
N ILE A 28 -2.09 1.74 -5.03
CA ILE A 28 -1.75 2.10 -3.64
C ILE A 28 -2.89 1.69 -2.70
N ALA A 29 -2.58 1.54 -1.42
CA ALA A 29 -3.53 1.17 -0.38
C ALA A 29 -2.99 1.60 0.99
N ASP A 30 -3.81 1.45 2.03
CA ASP A 30 -3.37 1.57 3.43
C ASP A 30 -2.65 2.91 3.67
N LEU A 31 -3.29 4.00 3.23
CA LEU A 31 -2.71 5.35 3.26
C LEU A 31 -2.61 5.87 4.69
N HIS A 32 -3.63 5.60 5.51
CA HIS A 32 -3.77 6.11 6.88
C HIS A 32 -3.40 7.59 6.99
N TYR A 33 -3.94 8.40 6.07
CA TYR A 33 -3.56 9.79 5.86
C TYR A 33 -4.25 10.72 6.87
N ALA A 34 -4.04 10.42 8.15
CA ALA A 34 -4.63 11.11 9.28
C ALA A 34 -3.57 11.76 10.18
N ARG A 35 -3.91 12.94 10.70
CA ARG A 35 -3.17 13.59 11.77
C ARG A 35 -3.39 12.81 13.06
N HIS A 36 -2.32 12.17 13.52
CA HIS A 36 -2.34 11.45 14.78
C HIS A 36 -2.37 12.45 15.94
N THR A 37 -3.47 12.46 16.69
CA THR A 37 -3.61 13.27 17.91
C THR A 37 -3.61 12.34 19.13
N GLY A 38 -2.53 12.35 19.91
CA GLY A 38 -2.47 11.57 21.15
C GLY A 38 -1.07 11.24 21.68
N ASN A 39 -1.03 10.59 22.85
CA ASN A 39 0.21 10.29 23.58
C ASN A 39 0.79 8.91 23.22
N ALA A 40 0.40 8.32 22.08
CA ALA A 40 0.84 7.00 21.69
C ALA A 40 2.33 6.98 21.34
N ILE A 41 2.83 8.04 20.71
CA ILE A 41 4.19 8.15 20.21
C ILE A 41 4.72 9.56 20.38
N THR A 42 5.98 9.68 20.81
CA THR A 42 6.76 10.92 20.63
C THR A 42 7.45 10.80 19.28
N ALA A 43 7.06 11.63 18.31
CA ALA A 43 7.62 11.62 16.96
C ALA A 43 8.26 12.96 16.61
N GLU A 44 9.41 12.94 15.94
CA GLU A 44 10.10 14.16 15.45
C GLU A 44 9.28 14.89 14.38
N ARG A 45 8.73 14.14 13.42
CA ARG A 45 7.72 14.63 12.47
C ARG A 45 6.49 13.73 12.56
N THR A 46 5.34 14.26 12.14
CA THR A 46 4.13 13.44 12.06
C THR A 46 4.21 12.49 10.86
N SER A 47 3.60 11.30 10.93
CA SER A 47 3.43 10.45 9.74
C SER A 47 2.80 11.23 8.58
N PHE A 48 1.88 12.13 8.90
CA PHE A 48 1.12 12.93 7.93
C PHE A 48 2.03 13.74 6.99
N ASP A 49 3.10 14.35 7.49
CA ASP A 49 4.00 15.15 6.66
C ASP A 49 4.80 14.27 5.68
N VAL A 50 5.28 13.12 6.13
CA VAL A 50 6.02 12.17 5.29
C VAL A 50 5.09 11.51 4.27
N GLN A 51 3.88 11.13 4.69
CA GLN A 51 2.84 10.62 3.80
C GLN A 51 2.50 11.65 2.71
N SER A 52 2.40 12.93 3.08
CA SER A 52 2.15 14.03 2.13
C SER A 52 3.23 14.11 1.05
N GLU A 53 4.51 14.04 1.46
CA GLU A 53 5.64 14.03 0.53
C GLU A 53 5.61 12.82 -0.41
N LYS A 54 5.24 11.63 0.11
CA LYS A 54 5.15 10.41 -0.70
C LYS A 54 3.98 10.44 -1.69
N LEU A 55 2.80 10.92 -1.27
CA LEU A 55 1.66 11.12 -2.16
C LEU A 55 1.98 12.14 -3.27
N ALA A 56 2.71 13.21 -2.94
CA ALA A 56 3.16 14.21 -3.93
C ALA A 56 4.09 13.60 -4.99
N GLN A 57 4.95 12.64 -4.65
CA GLN A 57 5.83 11.95 -5.61
C GLN A 57 5.06 11.26 -6.73
N LEU A 58 3.82 10.82 -6.48
CA LEU A 58 3.01 10.16 -7.51
C LEU A 58 2.67 11.09 -8.68
N ALA A 59 2.66 12.40 -8.49
CA ALA A 59 2.47 13.34 -9.60
C ALA A 59 3.60 13.26 -10.64
N ASP A 60 4.84 13.09 -10.19
CA ASP A 60 5.99 12.92 -11.08
C ASP A 60 5.91 11.59 -11.83
N VAL A 61 5.55 10.52 -11.13
CA VAL A 61 5.34 9.18 -11.72
C VAL A 61 4.23 9.23 -12.78
N ILE A 62 3.10 9.87 -12.47
CA ILE A 62 1.97 9.99 -13.39
C ILE A 62 2.40 10.67 -14.69
N ARG A 63 3.11 11.79 -14.57
CA ARG A 63 3.60 12.58 -15.69
C ARG A 63 4.66 11.83 -16.52
N GLU A 64 5.63 11.21 -15.87
CA GLU A 64 6.79 10.59 -16.53
C GLU A 64 6.43 9.27 -17.20
N GLU A 65 5.51 8.50 -16.61
CA GLU A 65 5.11 7.18 -17.13
C GLU A 65 3.78 7.20 -17.86
N SER A 66 3.18 8.38 -18.05
CA SER A 66 1.88 8.54 -18.72
C SER A 66 0.79 7.66 -18.10
N ILE A 67 0.76 7.61 -16.76
CA ILE A 67 -0.20 6.82 -15.99
C ILE A 67 -1.62 7.26 -16.34
N LYS A 68 -2.48 6.27 -16.59
CA LYS A 68 -3.89 6.46 -16.98
C LYS A 68 -4.86 6.32 -15.83
N ALA A 69 -4.49 5.54 -14.81
CA ALA A 69 -5.31 5.37 -13.64
C ALA A 69 -4.49 5.27 -12.34
N VAL A 70 -5.07 5.74 -11.24
CA VAL A 70 -4.61 5.49 -9.87
C VAL A 70 -5.68 4.68 -9.16
N LEU A 71 -5.34 3.47 -8.72
CA LEU A 71 -6.21 2.56 -7.99
C LEU A 71 -5.88 2.67 -6.50
N ILE A 72 -6.86 3.05 -5.69
CA ILE A 72 -6.74 3.20 -4.24
C ILE A 72 -7.56 2.10 -3.57
N ALA A 73 -6.87 1.13 -2.99
CA ALA A 73 -7.47 -0.09 -2.46
C ALA A 73 -7.80 -0.01 -0.96
N GLY A 74 -8.43 1.10 -0.52
CA GLY A 74 -8.95 1.28 0.83
C GLY A 74 -7.93 1.69 1.91
N ASP A 75 -8.45 1.86 3.12
CA ASP A 75 -7.77 2.39 4.31
C ASP A 75 -7.08 3.72 4.04
N ILE A 76 -7.88 4.64 3.51
CA ILE A 76 -7.46 5.99 3.18
C ILE A 76 -7.35 6.82 4.46
N GLU A 77 -8.32 6.62 5.37
CA GLU A 77 -8.44 7.18 6.73
C GLU A 77 -7.86 8.60 6.83
N VAL A 78 -8.70 9.59 6.51
CA VAL A 78 -8.33 11.01 6.57
C VAL A 78 -8.94 11.71 7.77
N SER A 79 -8.19 12.65 8.34
CA SER A 79 -8.70 13.55 9.38
C SER A 79 -9.71 14.55 8.84
N ASP A 80 -9.44 15.08 7.64
CA ASP A 80 -10.33 15.96 6.89
C ASP A 80 -10.32 15.50 5.42
N PRO A 81 -11.48 15.24 4.79
CA PRO A 81 -11.56 14.88 3.36
C PRO A 81 -10.87 15.88 2.44
N GLU A 82 -10.86 17.16 2.81
CA GLU A 82 -10.20 18.24 2.05
C GLU A 82 -8.68 18.10 2.02
N ASP A 83 -8.06 17.38 2.97
CA ASP A 83 -6.61 17.17 2.99
C ASP A 83 -6.13 16.33 1.80
N PHE A 84 -7.00 15.47 1.25
CA PHE A 84 -6.65 14.58 0.14
C PHE A 84 -6.96 15.19 -1.24
N VAL A 85 -7.83 16.20 -1.29
CA VAL A 85 -8.25 16.90 -2.51
C VAL A 85 -7.09 17.45 -3.35
N PRO A 86 -6.02 18.04 -2.78
CA PRO A 86 -4.88 18.51 -3.56
C PRO A 86 -4.23 17.42 -4.42
N TYR A 87 -4.12 16.18 -3.90
CA TYR A 87 -3.54 15.07 -4.64
C TYR A 87 -4.47 14.61 -5.75
N LEU A 88 -5.76 14.41 -5.44
CA LEU A 88 -6.78 14.08 -6.44
C LEU A 88 -6.78 15.10 -7.59
N LYS A 89 -6.74 16.40 -7.28
CA LYS A 89 -6.77 17.49 -8.28
C LYS A 89 -5.53 17.43 -9.17
N THR A 90 -4.38 17.18 -8.55
CA THR A 90 -3.11 17.09 -9.26
C THR A 90 -3.09 15.89 -10.19
N TRP A 91 -3.49 14.71 -9.71
CA TRP A 91 -3.47 13.47 -10.48
C TRP A 91 -4.46 13.51 -11.65
N THR A 92 -5.68 14.01 -11.44
CA THR A 92 -6.67 14.14 -12.52
C THR A 92 -6.30 15.23 -13.53
N ALA A 93 -5.71 16.35 -13.10
CA ALA A 93 -5.20 17.37 -14.02
C ALA A 93 -4.03 16.87 -14.89
N LEU A 94 -3.30 15.84 -14.45
CA LEU A 94 -2.27 15.16 -15.23
C LEU A 94 -2.84 14.08 -16.18
N GLY A 95 -4.17 13.89 -16.17
CA GLY A 95 -4.88 12.99 -17.09
C GLY A 95 -5.08 11.57 -16.58
N ALA A 96 -4.86 11.30 -15.28
CA ALA A 96 -5.16 10.01 -14.68
C ALA A 96 -6.58 9.99 -14.07
N SER A 97 -7.33 8.92 -14.31
CA SER A 97 -8.55 8.63 -13.56
C SER A 97 -8.20 8.06 -12.19
N VAL A 98 -8.94 8.39 -11.14
CA VAL A 98 -8.74 7.85 -9.79
C VAL A 98 -9.91 6.93 -9.44
N TYR A 99 -9.62 5.71 -9.00
CA TYR A 99 -10.60 4.71 -8.60
C TYR A 99 -10.40 4.32 -7.15
N VAL A 100 -11.45 4.46 -6.35
CA VAL A 100 -11.39 4.33 -4.89
C VAL A 100 -12.37 3.27 -4.40
N VAL A 101 -11.86 2.33 -3.60
CA VAL A 101 -12.69 1.53 -2.69
C VAL A 101 -12.36 1.92 -1.26
N TYR A 102 -13.30 1.65 -0.35
CA TYR A 102 -13.16 1.94 1.06
C TYR A 102 -12.80 0.67 1.83
N GLY A 103 -11.79 0.80 2.69
CA GLY A 103 -11.33 -0.24 3.61
C GLY A 103 -12.11 -0.27 4.91
N ASP A 104 -11.68 -1.12 5.85
CA ASP A 104 -12.39 -1.29 7.12
C ASP A 104 -12.13 -0.16 8.12
N HIS A 105 -11.10 0.65 7.90
CA HIS A 105 -10.80 1.86 8.68
C HIS A 105 -11.46 3.14 8.12
N ASP A 106 -12.08 3.09 6.93
CA ASP A 106 -12.73 4.24 6.29
C ASP A 106 -14.15 4.51 6.84
N LEU A 107 -14.25 4.73 8.15
CA LEU A 107 -15.54 4.85 8.87
C LEU A 107 -16.41 6.02 8.39
N ASN A 108 -15.78 7.09 7.89
CA ASN A 108 -16.46 8.28 7.40
C ASN A 108 -16.60 8.29 5.86
N ARG A 109 -16.57 7.13 5.21
CA ARG A 109 -16.60 6.97 3.74
C ARG A 109 -17.68 7.79 3.03
N ILE A 110 -18.86 8.01 3.62
CA ILE A 110 -19.92 8.84 3.00
C ILE A 110 -19.45 10.29 2.85
N ALA A 111 -18.83 10.85 3.89
CA ALA A 111 -18.30 12.22 3.82
C ALA A 111 -17.10 12.33 2.87
N TYR A 112 -16.31 11.26 2.75
CA TYR A 112 -15.21 11.18 1.80
C TYR A 112 -15.74 11.23 0.37
N ASP A 113 -16.75 10.41 0.11
CA ASP A 113 -17.46 10.31 -1.17
C ASP A 113 -18.06 11.64 -1.61
N ASP A 114 -18.83 12.27 -0.71
CA ASP A 114 -19.50 13.55 -0.96
C ASP A 114 -18.50 14.65 -1.34
N CYS A 115 -17.29 14.63 -0.74
CA CYS A 115 -16.22 15.57 -1.02
C CYS A 115 -15.51 15.27 -2.35
N TRP A 116 -15.11 14.02 -2.57
CA TRP A 116 -14.21 13.67 -3.68
C TRP A 116 -14.92 13.48 -5.01
N LEU A 117 -16.18 13.03 -5.03
CA LEU A 117 -16.96 12.82 -6.27
C LEU A 117 -17.40 14.12 -6.96
N GLN A 118 -17.18 15.28 -6.34
CA GLN A 118 -17.35 16.57 -7.02
C GLN A 118 -16.29 16.81 -8.11
N MET A 119 -15.27 15.95 -8.18
CA MET A 119 -14.14 16.09 -9.08
C MET A 119 -14.24 15.17 -10.29
N GLU A 120 -14.05 15.73 -11.48
CA GLU A 120 -14.02 14.97 -12.72
C GLU A 120 -12.89 13.92 -12.67
N HIS A 121 -13.15 12.75 -13.26
CA HIS A 121 -12.24 11.59 -13.27
C HIS A 121 -11.92 10.97 -11.91
N VAL A 122 -12.61 11.37 -10.83
CA VAL A 122 -12.59 10.64 -9.57
C VAL A 122 -13.83 9.75 -9.50
N HIS A 123 -13.60 8.47 -9.23
CA HIS A 123 -14.62 7.44 -9.12
C HIS A 123 -14.43 6.69 -7.80
N SER A 124 -15.52 6.47 -7.09
CA SER A 124 -15.54 5.69 -5.86
C SER A 124 -16.61 4.61 -5.95
N PHE A 125 -16.38 3.52 -5.21
CA PHE A 125 -17.30 2.39 -5.15
C PHE A 125 -17.86 2.24 -3.74
N LEU A 126 -18.74 3.15 -3.31
CA LEU A 126 -19.52 2.97 -2.07
C LEU A 126 -20.38 1.70 -2.10
N GLN A 127 -20.81 1.32 -3.30
CA GLN A 127 -21.51 0.07 -3.59
C GLN A 127 -20.74 -0.70 -4.65
N PRO A 128 -20.87 -2.04 -4.72
CA PRO A 128 -20.23 -2.83 -5.75
C PRO A 128 -20.59 -2.32 -7.15
N GLY A 129 -19.60 -2.13 -8.00
CA GLY A 129 -19.81 -1.48 -9.29
C GLY A 129 -18.72 -1.78 -10.30
N TYR A 130 -19.00 -1.45 -11.56
CA TYR A 130 -18.11 -1.72 -12.68
C TYR A 130 -18.00 -0.49 -13.59
N ILE A 131 -16.76 -0.12 -13.94
CA ILE A 131 -16.46 0.97 -14.87
C ILE A 131 -15.44 0.46 -15.89
N PHE A 132 -15.68 0.69 -17.17
CA PHE A 132 -14.65 0.53 -18.20
C PHE A 132 -13.94 1.86 -18.38
N ASP A 133 -12.62 1.88 -18.15
CA ASP A 133 -11.78 3.05 -18.40
C ASP A 133 -11.21 2.94 -19.81
N GLU A 134 -11.68 3.78 -20.72
CA GLU A 134 -11.23 3.79 -22.12
C GLU A 134 -9.75 4.20 -22.25
N ALA A 135 -9.27 5.11 -21.41
CA ALA A 135 -7.89 5.59 -21.45
C ALA A 135 -6.91 4.53 -20.92
N LEU A 136 -7.34 3.74 -19.93
CA LEU A 136 -6.60 2.59 -19.43
C LEU A 136 -6.78 1.36 -20.33
N GLY A 137 -7.90 1.21 -21.04
CA GLY A 137 -8.22 0.03 -21.84
C GLY A 137 -8.53 -1.22 -20.98
N ALA A 138 -9.02 -1.02 -19.76
CA ALA A 138 -9.35 -2.09 -18.83
C ALA A 138 -10.64 -1.81 -18.06
N GLY A 139 -11.34 -2.89 -17.70
CA GLY A 139 -12.48 -2.82 -16.79
C GLY A 139 -12.05 -2.83 -15.34
N ILE A 140 -12.72 -2.07 -14.49
CA ILE A 140 -12.46 -1.98 -13.05
C ILE A 140 -13.76 -2.33 -12.33
N TYR A 141 -13.73 -3.40 -11.54
CA TYR A 141 -14.80 -3.74 -10.61
C TYR A 141 -14.36 -3.38 -9.20
N GLY A 142 -15.07 -2.47 -8.54
CA GLY A 142 -14.80 -2.09 -7.16
C GLY A 142 -15.73 -2.79 -6.18
N LEU A 143 -15.16 -3.26 -5.07
CA LEU A 143 -15.86 -3.81 -3.92
C LEU A 143 -15.24 -3.24 -2.63
N SER A 144 -15.91 -2.26 -2.01
CA SER A 144 -15.53 -1.77 -0.68
C SER A 144 -15.87 -2.80 0.40
N CYS A 145 -15.17 -2.76 1.54
CA CYS A 145 -15.46 -3.64 2.66
C CYS A 145 -16.05 -2.88 3.87
N GLU A 146 -16.85 -3.59 4.66
CA GLU A 146 -17.33 -3.10 5.95
C GLU A 146 -16.26 -3.22 7.04
N THR A 147 -16.51 -2.63 8.21
CA THR A 147 -15.60 -2.75 9.38
C THR A 147 -15.34 -4.22 9.72
N ASN A 148 -14.08 -4.58 10.01
CA ASN A 148 -13.59 -5.95 10.15
C ASN A 148 -13.83 -6.84 8.90
N GLN A 149 -14.00 -6.21 7.72
CA GLN A 149 -14.29 -6.87 6.44
C GLN A 149 -15.50 -7.81 6.51
N ALA A 150 -16.48 -7.48 7.34
CA ALA A 150 -17.66 -8.30 7.53
C ALA A 150 -18.43 -8.49 6.20
N GLY A 151 -18.74 -9.74 5.86
CA GLY A 151 -19.49 -10.07 4.63
C GLY A 151 -18.69 -10.03 3.32
N LEU A 152 -17.43 -9.58 3.34
CA LEU A 152 -16.65 -9.37 2.13
C LEU A 152 -16.50 -10.64 1.28
N LYS A 153 -16.27 -11.79 1.92
CA LYS A 153 -16.11 -13.07 1.23
C LYS A 153 -17.39 -13.50 0.53
N GLU A 154 -18.53 -13.29 1.18
CA GLU A 154 -19.85 -13.59 0.63
C GLU A 154 -20.16 -12.65 -0.55
N GLU A 155 -19.93 -11.35 -0.41
CA GLU A 155 -20.11 -10.38 -1.49
C GLU A 155 -19.18 -10.65 -2.69
N PHE A 156 -17.92 -10.98 -2.41
CA PHE A 156 -16.97 -11.40 -3.43
C PHE A 156 -17.47 -12.62 -4.20
N ALA A 157 -18.08 -13.60 -3.53
CA ALA A 157 -18.67 -14.77 -4.19
C ALA A 157 -19.87 -14.41 -5.09
N HIS A 158 -20.57 -13.31 -4.83
CA HIS A 158 -21.68 -12.80 -5.66
C HIS A 158 -21.24 -11.86 -6.78
N THR A 159 -19.94 -11.52 -6.85
CA THR A 159 -19.40 -10.69 -7.94
C THR A 159 -19.71 -11.31 -9.31
N PRO A 160 -20.12 -10.51 -10.31
CA PRO A 160 -20.35 -11.01 -11.67
C PRO A 160 -19.09 -11.58 -12.32
N LEU A 161 -19.26 -12.68 -13.07
CA LEU A 161 -18.26 -13.20 -14.01
C LEU A 161 -17.84 -12.13 -15.01
N ARG A 162 -16.55 -12.09 -15.34
CA ARG A 162 -16.01 -11.31 -16.45
C ARG A 162 -15.45 -12.22 -17.55
N ASP A 163 -15.90 -11.97 -18.78
CA ASP A 163 -15.41 -12.61 -20.01
C ASP A 163 -15.39 -11.59 -21.16
N ASP A 164 -14.82 -10.43 -20.86
CA ASP A 164 -14.75 -9.30 -21.79
C ASP A 164 -13.59 -9.45 -22.77
N PRO A 165 -13.64 -8.77 -23.93
CA PRO A 165 -12.54 -8.76 -24.89
C PRO A 165 -11.30 -7.98 -24.41
N TYR A 166 -11.34 -7.39 -23.22
CA TYR A 166 -10.28 -6.62 -22.59
C TYR A 166 -10.01 -7.14 -21.17
N PRO A 167 -8.82 -6.88 -20.59
CA PRO A 167 -8.54 -7.29 -19.22
C PRO A 167 -9.41 -6.54 -18.19
N ASN A 168 -9.75 -7.23 -17.11
CA ASN A 168 -10.47 -6.66 -15.97
C ASN A 168 -9.63 -6.72 -14.69
N ILE A 169 -9.76 -5.67 -13.89
CA ILE A 169 -9.15 -5.47 -12.58
C ILE A 169 -10.24 -5.57 -11.53
N PHE A 170 -9.98 -6.32 -10.46
CA PHE A 170 -10.79 -6.33 -9.26
C PHE A 170 -10.12 -5.46 -8.20
N LEU A 171 -10.79 -4.43 -7.70
CA LEU A 171 -10.30 -3.48 -6.71
C LEU A 171 -11.07 -3.69 -5.40
N SER A 172 -10.38 -3.96 -4.30
CA SER A 172 -11.00 -4.26 -3.00
C SER A 172 -10.03 -4.10 -1.84
N HIS A 173 -10.51 -4.12 -0.60
CA HIS A 173 -9.66 -4.12 0.60
C HIS A 173 -9.93 -5.37 1.43
N GLY A 174 -8.92 -6.26 1.61
CA GLY A 174 -9.14 -7.50 2.38
C GLY A 174 -8.04 -8.55 2.29
N SER A 175 -8.09 -9.50 3.21
CA SER A 175 -7.13 -10.61 3.34
C SER A 175 -7.32 -11.72 2.29
N ARG A 176 -6.22 -12.41 1.97
CA ARG A 176 -6.17 -13.51 0.97
C ARG A 176 -7.25 -14.59 1.17
N ASP A 177 -7.63 -14.91 2.40
CA ASP A 177 -8.60 -15.95 2.74
C ASP A 177 -10.05 -15.59 2.35
N GLN A 178 -10.34 -14.30 2.21
CA GLN A 178 -11.61 -13.78 1.69
C GLN A 178 -11.75 -13.91 0.16
N PHE A 179 -10.65 -14.25 -0.53
CA PHE A 179 -10.61 -14.47 -1.97
C PHE A 179 -10.26 -15.93 -2.30
N PRO A 180 -11.19 -16.90 -2.19
CA PRO A 180 -10.94 -18.31 -2.50
C PRO A 180 -10.48 -18.51 -3.95
N ALA A 181 -9.48 -19.38 -4.17
CA ALA A 181 -8.90 -19.63 -5.49
C ALA A 181 -9.94 -20.06 -6.54
N SER A 182 -10.93 -20.89 -6.14
CA SER A 182 -12.00 -21.33 -7.04
C SER A 182 -12.91 -20.19 -7.49
N VAL A 183 -13.16 -19.21 -6.62
CA VAL A 183 -13.96 -18.02 -6.95
C VAL A 183 -13.14 -17.10 -7.85
N VAL A 184 -11.86 -16.87 -7.53
CA VAL A 184 -10.93 -16.09 -8.37
C VAL A 184 -10.87 -16.65 -9.79
N THR A 185 -10.68 -17.96 -9.95
CA THR A 185 -10.69 -18.60 -11.28
C THR A 185 -12.00 -18.38 -12.03
N ARG A 186 -13.13 -18.52 -11.33
CA ARG A 186 -14.46 -18.38 -11.94
C ARG A 186 -14.74 -16.96 -12.40
N LEU A 187 -14.30 -15.94 -11.65
CA LEU A 187 -14.66 -14.55 -11.93
C LEU A 187 -13.92 -13.95 -13.14
N GLY A 188 -12.77 -14.49 -13.53
CA GLY A 188 -12.09 -14.12 -14.78
C GLY A 188 -11.32 -12.80 -14.76
N PHE A 189 -11.21 -12.12 -13.61
CA PHE A 189 -10.34 -10.95 -13.47
C PHE A 189 -8.86 -11.32 -13.63
N ARG A 190 -8.07 -10.42 -14.23
CA ARG A 190 -6.66 -10.64 -14.53
C ARG A 190 -5.71 -10.11 -13.46
N TYR A 191 -6.20 -9.17 -12.65
CA TYR A 191 -5.44 -8.54 -11.58
C TYR A 191 -6.36 -8.19 -10.42
N TYR A 192 -5.92 -8.47 -9.20
CA TYR A 192 -6.63 -8.13 -7.98
C TYR A 192 -5.81 -7.06 -7.24
N ALA A 193 -6.25 -5.82 -7.35
CA ALA A 193 -5.72 -4.65 -6.65
C ALA A 193 -6.28 -4.63 -5.22
N LEU A 194 -5.50 -5.13 -4.26
CA LEU A 194 -5.94 -5.31 -2.88
C LEU A 194 -5.17 -4.41 -1.90
N GLY A 195 -5.85 -3.91 -0.87
CA GLY A 195 -5.24 -3.34 0.35
C GLY A 195 -5.38 -4.28 1.55
N HIS A 196 -5.06 -3.78 2.76
CA HIS A 196 -5.12 -4.43 4.08
C HIS A 196 -3.80 -5.03 4.56
N HIS A 197 -2.97 -5.50 3.62
CA HIS A 197 -1.64 -6.00 3.96
C HIS A 197 -0.64 -4.85 3.86
N HIS A 198 -0.14 -4.40 5.01
CA HIS A 198 0.80 -3.29 5.14
C HIS A 198 2.20 -3.50 4.54
N ARG A 199 2.46 -4.66 3.94
CA ARG A 199 3.70 -4.99 3.24
C ARG A 199 3.39 -5.28 1.78
N TYR A 200 4.33 -4.96 0.88
CA TYR A 200 4.21 -5.44 -0.48
C TYR A 200 4.15 -6.98 -0.51
N GLU A 201 3.13 -7.50 -1.19
CA GLU A 201 2.95 -8.93 -1.38
C GLU A 201 2.24 -9.19 -2.71
N SER A 202 2.72 -10.16 -3.47
CA SER A 202 2.10 -10.60 -4.72
C SER A 202 1.93 -12.11 -4.69
N ILE A 203 0.68 -12.56 -4.75
CA ILE A 203 0.31 -13.96 -4.56
C ILE A 203 -0.41 -14.44 -5.81
N HIS A 204 0.16 -15.43 -6.50
CA HIS A 204 -0.54 -16.09 -7.57
C HIS A 204 -1.58 -17.08 -7.01
N ARG A 205 -2.85 -16.86 -7.33
CA ARG A 205 -3.98 -17.64 -6.80
C ARG A 205 -5.12 -17.67 -7.79
N GLY A 206 -5.68 -18.85 -8.04
CA GLY A 206 -6.82 -19.00 -8.95
C GLY A 206 -6.54 -18.56 -10.40
N GLY A 207 -5.27 -18.50 -10.83
CA GLY A 207 -4.90 -18.06 -12.18
C GLY A 207 -4.70 -16.55 -12.33
N ALA A 208 -4.75 -15.77 -11.25
CA ALA A 208 -4.49 -14.34 -11.23
C ALA A 208 -3.54 -13.94 -10.10
N ASN A 209 -3.03 -12.71 -10.13
CA ASN A 209 -2.21 -12.16 -9.05
C ASN A 209 -3.10 -11.33 -8.11
N LEU A 210 -3.05 -11.67 -6.83
CA LEU A 210 -3.54 -10.85 -5.71
C LEU A 210 -2.36 -10.02 -5.24
N VAL A 211 -2.45 -8.71 -5.43
CA VAL A 211 -1.35 -7.80 -5.21
C VAL A 211 -1.73 -6.82 -4.12
N TYR A 212 -0.85 -6.67 -3.16
CA TYR A 212 -0.93 -5.74 -2.04
C TYR A 212 0.26 -4.79 -2.14
N PRO A 213 0.06 -3.47 -2.23
CA PRO A 213 1.16 -2.52 -2.37
C PRO A 213 1.86 -2.27 -1.04
N GLY A 214 1.21 -2.55 0.09
CA GLY A 214 1.66 -2.10 1.40
C GLY A 214 1.20 -0.68 1.72
N HIS A 215 1.48 -0.24 2.94
CA HIS A 215 1.18 1.14 3.34
C HIS A 215 2.19 2.13 2.74
N ILE A 216 1.78 3.39 2.63
CA ILE A 216 2.64 4.45 2.07
C ILE A 216 3.69 4.96 3.04
N PHE A 217 3.36 5.01 4.34
CA PHE A 217 4.27 5.32 5.44
C PHE A 217 3.53 5.19 6.76
N SER A 218 4.21 4.66 7.78
CA SER A 218 3.68 4.74 9.14
C SER A 218 4.79 4.67 10.19
N VAL A 219 4.77 5.59 11.16
CA VAL A 219 5.53 5.45 12.41
C VAL A 219 4.92 4.39 13.35
N TRP A 220 3.67 3.97 13.10
CA TRP A 220 3.00 2.90 13.82
C TRP A 220 1.79 2.36 13.04
N ASP A 221 1.89 1.11 12.56
CA ASP A 221 0.91 0.49 11.67
C ASP A 221 0.07 -0.60 12.37
N GLY A 222 0.04 -0.60 13.71
CA GLY A 222 -0.73 -1.59 14.48
C GLY A 222 -0.11 -2.99 14.60
N CYS A 223 0.75 -3.41 13.66
CA CYS A 223 1.30 -4.76 13.61
C CYS A 223 2.68 -4.90 14.28
N GLY A 224 3.35 -3.76 14.51
CA GLY A 224 4.64 -3.73 15.18
C GLY A 224 5.83 -4.10 14.30
N LYS A 225 5.64 -4.12 12.99
CA LYS A 225 6.69 -4.35 12.00
C LYS A 225 6.95 -3.10 11.18
N ALA A 226 7.98 -3.15 10.36
CA ALA A 226 8.27 -2.12 9.38
C ALA A 226 8.68 -2.79 8.07
N TRP A 227 8.26 -2.22 6.95
CA TRP A 227 8.50 -2.73 5.61
C TRP A 227 8.91 -1.58 4.70
N PRO A 228 9.63 -1.85 3.60
CA PRO A 228 9.78 -0.87 2.54
C PRO A 228 8.40 -0.42 2.07
N THR A 229 8.20 0.90 2.04
CA THR A 229 6.94 1.50 1.60
C THR A 229 7.00 1.88 0.13
N GLY A 230 5.87 1.79 -0.57
CA GLY A 230 5.87 1.99 -2.00
C GLY A 230 4.50 1.94 -2.65
N TYR A 231 4.54 1.80 -3.96
CA TYR A 231 3.38 1.71 -4.83
C TYR A 231 3.65 0.66 -5.91
N VAL A 232 2.58 0.14 -6.49
CA VAL A 232 2.68 -0.81 -7.60
C VAL A 232 2.42 -0.08 -8.91
N ILE A 233 3.29 -0.30 -9.89
CA ILE A 233 3.02 0.06 -11.29
C ILE A 233 2.48 -1.17 -11.99
N GLY A 234 1.25 -1.07 -12.47
CA GLY A 234 0.63 -2.08 -13.32
C GLY A 234 0.70 -1.68 -14.78
N GLU A 235 0.91 -2.64 -15.66
CA GLU A 235 0.87 -2.45 -17.10
C GLU A 235 -0.20 -3.35 -17.71
N VAL A 236 -1.13 -2.73 -18.42
CA VAL A 236 -2.20 -3.40 -19.14
C VAL A 236 -1.69 -3.72 -20.54
N THR A 237 -1.77 -5.01 -20.88
CA THR A 237 -1.34 -5.55 -22.17
C THR A 237 -2.50 -6.31 -22.82
N PRO A 238 -2.47 -6.56 -24.14
CA PRO A 238 -3.48 -7.39 -24.81
C PRO A 238 -3.60 -8.81 -24.22
N THR A 239 -2.56 -9.30 -23.54
CA THR A 239 -2.50 -10.66 -22.98
C THR A 239 -2.80 -10.73 -21.49
N GLY A 240 -2.99 -9.60 -20.80
CA GLY A 240 -3.23 -9.56 -19.37
C GLY A 240 -2.58 -8.35 -18.69
N ILE A 241 -2.32 -8.47 -17.39
CA ILE A 241 -1.77 -7.39 -16.58
C ILE A 241 -0.48 -7.86 -15.90
N THR A 242 0.60 -7.13 -16.13
CA THR A 242 1.86 -7.28 -15.39
C THR A 242 1.99 -6.18 -14.35
N HIS A 243 2.85 -6.38 -13.35
CA HIS A 243 3.09 -5.37 -12.34
C HIS A 243 4.50 -5.45 -11.77
N GLU A 244 4.95 -4.34 -11.20
CA GLU A 244 6.17 -4.24 -10.40
C GLU A 244 5.94 -3.33 -9.21
N PHE A 245 6.62 -3.63 -8.10
CA PHE A 245 6.64 -2.77 -6.92
C PHE A 245 7.79 -1.78 -7.01
N ARG A 246 7.52 -0.53 -6.67
CA ARG A 246 8.53 0.52 -6.55
C ARG A 246 8.41 1.20 -5.21
N THR A 247 9.55 1.45 -4.59
CA THR A 247 9.60 2.15 -3.30
C THR A 247 9.44 3.64 -3.49
N PHE A 248 8.84 4.30 -2.51
CA PHE A 248 8.92 5.76 -2.42
C PHE A 248 10.36 6.20 -2.16
N LYS A 249 10.67 7.44 -2.55
CA LYS A 249 11.91 8.10 -2.11
C LYS A 249 11.69 8.76 -0.76
N GLY A 250 12.79 9.01 -0.07
CA GLY A 250 12.78 9.70 1.23
C GLY A 250 12.73 8.71 2.40
N PRO A 251 12.28 9.18 3.57
CA PRO A 251 12.44 8.44 4.80
C PRO A 251 11.54 7.21 4.88
N GLU A 252 12.08 6.15 5.46
CA GLU A 252 11.40 4.90 5.79
C GLU A 252 11.28 4.74 7.31
N THR A 253 10.40 3.84 7.73
CA THR A 253 10.33 3.40 9.13
C THR A 253 11.21 2.17 9.31
N ARG A 254 11.99 2.14 10.39
CA ARG A 254 12.88 1.05 10.78
C ARG A 254 12.63 0.68 12.23
N ARG A 255 12.82 -0.60 12.57
CA ARG A 255 12.69 -1.08 13.94
C ARG A 255 13.89 -1.92 14.31
N ILE A 256 14.33 -1.72 15.54
CA ILE A 256 15.37 -2.52 16.16
C ILE A 256 14.98 -2.74 17.62
N SER A 257 15.06 -3.98 18.08
CA SER A 257 14.73 -4.30 19.46
C SER A 257 15.53 -5.47 20.01
N PHE A 258 15.86 -5.38 21.29
CA PHE A 258 16.51 -6.43 22.06
C PHE A 258 15.47 -7.14 22.91
N ASN A 259 15.41 -8.46 22.80
CA ASN A 259 14.44 -9.27 23.52
C ASN A 259 15.15 -10.08 24.63
N PRO A 260 15.23 -9.56 25.87
CA PRO A 260 15.96 -10.21 26.95
C PRO A 260 15.29 -11.51 27.45
N PHE A 261 14.06 -11.80 27.00
CA PHE A 261 13.29 -12.99 27.38
C PHE A 261 13.59 -14.22 26.53
N PHE A 262 14.30 -14.06 25.40
CA PHE A 262 14.84 -15.15 24.61
C PHE A 262 16.36 -15.13 24.75
N ARG A 263 16.93 -16.22 25.22
CA ARG A 263 18.34 -16.32 25.61
C ARG A 263 19.01 -17.54 24.98
N ASP A 264 20.26 -17.37 24.58
CA ASP A 264 21.17 -18.44 24.16
C ASP A 264 22.56 -18.19 24.80
N GLY A 265 22.73 -18.70 26.02
CA GLY A 265 23.90 -18.40 26.85
C GLY A 265 23.92 -16.93 27.29
N SER A 266 25.03 -16.23 27.01
CA SER A 266 25.20 -14.79 27.22
C SER A 266 24.48 -13.92 26.18
N ARG A 267 23.85 -14.53 25.17
CA ARG A 267 23.23 -13.80 24.07
C ARG A 267 21.74 -13.57 24.30
N LEU A 268 21.23 -12.48 23.75
CA LEU A 268 19.80 -12.18 23.63
C LEU A 268 19.38 -12.12 22.16
N LEU A 269 18.08 -12.21 21.92
CA LEU A 269 17.53 -12.13 20.57
C LEU A 269 17.37 -10.66 20.15
N LEU A 270 18.05 -10.27 19.08
CA LEU A 270 17.85 -9.02 18.37
C LEU A 270 16.81 -9.25 17.26
N THR A 271 15.80 -8.38 17.19
CA THR A 271 14.83 -8.33 16.10
C THR A 271 14.97 -7.02 15.33
N GLN A 272 14.99 -7.11 14.01
CA GLN A 272 15.17 -5.99 13.10
C GLN A 272 14.12 -6.03 11.99
N ASP A 273 13.49 -4.90 11.71
CA ASP A 273 12.55 -4.74 10.60
C ASP A 273 12.98 -3.59 9.69
N ASN A 274 12.86 -3.81 8.38
CA ASN A 274 13.30 -2.87 7.35
C ASN A 274 14.74 -2.40 7.58
N LEU A 275 15.66 -3.34 7.78
CA LEU A 275 17.09 -3.12 7.98
C LEU A 275 17.86 -4.20 7.21
N ASP A 276 19.09 -3.89 6.82
CA ASP A 276 19.96 -4.90 6.23
C ASP A 276 20.33 -5.99 7.25
N GLY A 277 20.31 -7.24 6.81
CA GLY A 277 20.61 -8.40 7.64
C GLY A 277 19.40 -9.30 7.92
N PRO A 278 19.58 -10.35 8.75
CA PRO A 278 18.49 -11.25 9.10
C PRO A 278 17.49 -10.54 10.04
N PRO A 279 16.18 -10.83 9.93
CA PRO A 279 15.16 -10.20 10.78
C PRO A 279 15.31 -10.58 12.26
N GLU A 280 15.98 -11.71 12.53
CA GLU A 280 16.29 -12.17 13.88
C GLU A 280 17.74 -12.66 13.94
N GLN A 281 18.48 -12.24 14.97
CA GLN A 281 19.83 -12.72 15.23
C GLN A 281 20.17 -12.75 16.72
N TRP A 282 21.08 -13.65 17.11
CA TRP A 282 21.60 -13.72 18.47
C TRP A 282 22.78 -12.77 18.62
N VAL A 283 22.72 -11.87 19.61
CA VAL A 283 23.78 -10.90 19.91
C VAL A 283 24.18 -10.99 21.37
N GLU A 284 25.45 -10.72 21.69
CA GLU A 284 25.95 -10.71 23.06
C GLU A 284 25.20 -9.65 23.89
N ASP A 285 24.75 -10.02 25.08
CA ASP A 285 24.15 -9.11 26.05
C ASP A 285 25.25 -8.35 26.80
N ASP A 286 26.00 -7.54 26.05
CA ASP A 286 27.01 -6.61 26.55
C ASP A 286 26.62 -5.19 26.14
N GLU A 287 26.52 -4.27 27.11
CA GLU A 287 26.04 -2.92 26.87
C GLU A 287 26.88 -2.16 25.82
N THR A 288 28.20 -2.37 25.79
CA THR A 288 29.09 -1.73 24.81
C THR A 288 28.78 -2.23 23.40
N VAL A 289 28.66 -3.56 23.24
CA VAL A 289 28.32 -4.20 21.97
C VAL A 289 26.95 -3.74 21.46
N LEU A 290 25.93 -3.71 22.33
CA LEU A 290 24.58 -3.32 21.95
C LEU A 290 24.49 -1.84 21.55
N ARG A 291 25.22 -0.96 22.26
CA ARG A 291 25.30 0.47 21.92
C ARG A 291 26.03 0.71 20.61
N GLU A 292 27.15 0.04 20.38
CA GLU A 292 27.90 0.11 19.11
C GLU A 292 27.04 -0.36 17.94
N LEU A 293 26.26 -1.43 18.14
CA LEU A 293 25.33 -1.94 17.14
C LEU A 293 24.24 -0.91 16.82
N LEU A 294 23.60 -0.29 17.83
CA LEU A 294 22.63 0.78 17.58
C LEU A 294 23.28 1.96 16.87
N HIS A 295 24.43 2.44 17.34
CA HIS A 295 25.11 3.60 16.75
C HIS A 295 25.45 3.36 15.28
N THR A 296 25.98 2.18 14.94
CA THR A 296 26.29 1.79 13.56
C THR A 296 25.01 1.73 12.71
N THR A 297 23.94 1.16 13.26
CA THR A 297 22.65 1.04 12.56
C THR A 297 22.03 2.42 12.28
N LEU A 298 21.99 3.32 13.27
CA LEU A 298 21.47 4.67 13.12
C LEU A 298 22.30 5.47 12.10
N ALA A 299 23.62 5.30 12.09
CA ALA A 299 24.54 5.99 11.18
C ALA A 299 24.41 5.51 9.72
N ALA A 300 23.99 4.26 9.51
CA ALA A 300 23.72 3.73 8.17
C ALA A 300 22.43 4.31 7.56
N TYR A 301 21.50 4.79 8.39
CA TYR A 301 20.19 5.30 7.97
C TYR A 301 19.83 6.62 8.68
N PRO A 302 20.62 7.69 8.48
CA PRO A 302 20.49 8.90 9.28
C PRO A 302 19.16 9.64 9.05
N ASP A 303 18.55 9.50 7.88
CA ASP A 303 17.30 10.17 7.53
C ASP A 303 16.04 9.34 7.85
N ASP A 304 16.19 8.07 8.26
CA ASP A 304 15.05 7.18 8.50
C ASP A 304 14.60 7.18 9.95
N TYR A 305 13.31 6.90 10.15
CA TYR A 305 12.66 6.90 11.46
C TYR A 305 12.84 5.57 12.18
N PHE A 306 13.45 5.61 13.36
CA PHE A 306 13.59 4.44 14.23
C PHE A 306 12.50 4.44 15.31
N VAL A 307 11.70 3.38 15.32
CA VAL A 307 10.56 3.25 16.23
C VAL A 307 10.86 2.22 17.32
N THR A 308 10.73 2.62 18.58
CA THR A 308 10.95 1.71 19.72
C THR A 308 9.77 0.73 19.91
N PRO A 309 10.02 -0.42 20.54
CA PRO A 309 8.97 -1.23 21.16
C PRO A 309 8.03 -0.43 22.07
N SER A 310 6.82 -0.95 22.29
CA SER A 310 5.89 -0.33 23.24
C SER A 310 6.33 -0.44 24.69
N GLN A 311 6.54 0.70 25.34
CA GLN A 311 6.81 0.81 26.77
C GLN A 311 6.13 2.04 27.37
N SER A 312 5.15 1.82 28.25
CA SER A 312 4.45 2.90 28.97
C SER A 312 5.01 3.17 30.37
N LYS A 313 5.79 2.26 30.94
CA LYS A 313 6.34 2.42 32.29
C LYS A 313 7.57 3.33 32.25
N GLY A 314 7.45 4.48 32.90
CA GLY A 314 8.55 5.44 33.06
C GLY A 314 8.68 6.48 31.95
N TYR A 315 7.79 6.49 30.95
CA TYR A 315 7.84 7.39 29.80
C TYR A 315 6.50 8.08 29.55
N PRO A 316 6.51 9.32 28.98
CA PRO A 316 5.29 10.08 28.71
C PRO A 316 4.44 9.48 27.58
N THR A 317 5.07 8.73 26.67
CA THR A 317 4.43 8.10 25.50
C THR A 317 4.82 6.63 25.41
N ARG A 318 4.00 5.82 24.72
CA ARG A 318 4.26 4.37 24.58
C ARG A 318 5.44 4.07 23.67
N ARG A 319 5.70 4.90 22.66
CA ARG A 319 6.81 4.72 21.71
C ARG A 319 7.59 6.02 21.47
N LEU A 320 8.84 5.87 21.07
CA LEU A 320 9.67 6.94 20.52
C LEU A 320 9.85 6.66 19.01
N SER A 321 9.77 7.71 18.18
CA SER A 321 10.08 7.67 16.75
C SER A 321 10.89 8.89 16.36
N MET A 322 12.15 8.70 15.97
CA MET A 322 13.06 9.79 15.62
C MET A 322 13.97 9.36 14.48
N THR A 323 14.47 10.32 13.72
CA THR A 323 15.46 10.03 12.70
C THR A 323 16.77 9.50 13.31
N GLY A 324 17.48 8.67 12.56
CA GLY A 324 18.81 8.21 12.98
C GLY A 324 19.77 9.36 13.30
N ARG A 325 19.70 10.45 12.54
CA ARG A 325 20.47 11.69 12.76
C ARG A 325 20.16 12.31 14.12
N LEU A 326 18.90 12.57 14.43
CA LEU A 326 18.53 13.19 15.71
C LEU A 326 18.93 12.32 16.90
N LEU A 327 18.79 10.99 16.76
CA LEU A 327 19.20 10.04 17.80
C LEU A 327 20.72 10.03 18.02
N LEU A 328 21.53 10.38 17.03
CA LEU A 328 22.99 10.45 17.16
C LEU A 328 23.49 11.85 17.58
N GLU A 329 22.72 12.91 17.33
CA GLU A 329 23.09 14.29 17.69
C GLU A 329 22.69 14.69 19.11
N ASP A 330 21.71 14.00 19.72
CA ASP A 330 21.23 14.27 21.09
C ASP A 330 21.43 13.05 22.00
N ASP A 331 22.47 13.11 22.84
CA ASP A 331 22.81 12.05 23.81
C ASP A 331 21.61 11.63 24.67
N LYS A 332 20.74 12.57 25.08
CA LYS A 332 19.58 12.22 25.92
C LYS A 332 18.55 11.42 25.13
N ARG A 333 18.39 11.71 23.84
CA ARG A 333 17.51 10.95 22.96
C ARG A 333 18.08 9.60 22.62
N PHE A 334 19.39 9.51 22.43
CA PHE A 334 20.08 8.23 22.27
C PHE A 334 19.85 7.33 23.50
N GLU A 335 20.10 7.85 24.70
CA GLU A 335 19.92 7.07 25.94
C GLU A 335 18.47 6.61 26.14
N GLU A 336 17.49 7.49 25.87
CA GLU A 336 16.07 7.11 25.90
C GLU A 336 15.77 6.00 24.87
N PHE A 337 16.25 6.16 23.64
CA PHE A 337 16.05 5.18 22.57
C PHE A 337 16.69 3.83 22.88
N PHE A 338 17.93 3.81 23.37
CA PHE A 338 18.63 2.60 23.79
C PHE A 338 17.85 1.88 24.89
N ALA A 339 17.48 2.59 25.96
CA ALA A 339 16.72 2.00 27.07
C ALA A 339 15.37 1.43 26.62
N ARG A 340 14.71 2.08 25.65
CA ARG A 340 13.41 1.66 25.11
C ARG A 340 13.49 0.61 24.00
N SER A 341 14.68 0.34 23.47
CA SER A 341 14.91 -0.72 22.47
C SER A 341 14.78 -2.12 23.10
N PHE A 342 14.85 -2.23 24.42
CA PHE A 342 14.58 -3.49 25.12
C PHE A 342 13.08 -3.74 25.25
N LYS A 343 12.63 -4.93 24.86
CA LYS A 343 11.22 -5.31 25.01
C LYS A 343 10.83 -5.36 26.48
N ALA A 344 9.72 -4.72 26.83
CA ALA A 344 9.19 -4.72 28.20
C ALA A 344 8.55 -6.06 28.61
N LYS A 345 8.09 -6.85 27.65
CA LYS A 345 7.52 -8.20 27.83
C LYS A 345 7.92 -9.09 26.65
N LYS A 346 7.87 -10.42 26.85
CA LYS A 346 8.15 -11.42 25.81
C LYS A 346 7.36 -11.19 24.50
N THR A 347 6.13 -10.70 24.64
CA THR A 347 5.17 -10.46 23.54
C THR A 347 5.06 -9.00 23.12
N THR A 348 5.90 -8.10 23.64
CA THR A 348 5.87 -6.69 23.22
C THR A 348 6.22 -6.59 21.74
N GLN A 349 5.35 -5.90 21.01
CA GLN A 349 5.59 -5.42 19.65
C GLN A 349 6.52 -4.21 19.67
#